data_AF-A0A939VNE2-F1
#
_entry.id   AF-A0A939VNE2-F1
#
_cell.length_a   1.000
_cell.length_b   1.000
_cell.length_c   1.000
_cell.angle_alpha   90.00
_cell.angle_beta   90.00
_cell.angle_gamma   90.00
#
_symmetry.space_group_name_H-M   'P 1'
#
loop_
_entity.id
_entity.type
_entity.pdbx_description
1 polymer ?
#
loop_
_entity_poly.entity_id
_entity_poly.type
_entity_poly.pdbx_seq_one_letter_code
_entity_poly.pdbx_strand_id
1 'polypeptide(L)'
;MDSNWFLVNVPFLVLVLFLVIKIIVGVKRGAVKELCSFVSAIIAAVVVLLIGFAIRKYIDQDRVIFIVTLLLLFLMITIYRILSLFFTTLKIIAKLPGVSAVNKLLSIPVVICEVIIVTWTVYCVVMVFDQGAFAKCIFDCVQANPIMKFLYEYNYMYAIVAKFSHTLAAIDIWKYIGM
;
A
#
# COMPACT_ATOMS: atom_id res chain seq x y z
N MET A 1 23.95 2.87 26.11
CA MET A 1 23.16 3.38 24.98
C MET A 1 23.80 2.79 23.75
N ASP A 2 23.25 1.69 23.33
CA ASP A 2 24.00 0.65 22.65
C ASP A 2 23.89 0.93 21.16
N SER A 3 24.91 0.62 20.35
CA SER A 3 24.94 0.96 18.92
C SER A 3 23.68 0.50 18.16
N ASN A 4 23.05 -0.58 18.63
CA ASN A 4 21.87 -1.18 18.04
C ASN A 4 20.57 -0.41 18.37
N TRP A 5 20.53 0.39 19.44
CA TRP A 5 19.35 1.19 19.82
C TRP A 5 18.92 2.16 18.70
N PHE A 6 19.89 2.77 18.01
CA PHE A 6 19.61 3.65 16.89
C PHE A 6 18.98 2.89 15.72
N LEU A 7 19.60 1.79 15.29
CA LEU A 7 19.15 0.99 14.15
C LEU A 7 17.71 0.50 14.33
N VAL A 8 17.38 0.05 15.53
CA VAL A 8 16.06 -0.48 15.90
C VAL A 8 14.97 0.61 15.92
N ASN A 9 15.28 1.84 16.33
CA ASN A 9 14.31 2.95 16.41
C ASN A 9 14.23 3.81 15.14
N VAL A 10 15.22 3.77 14.25
CA VAL A 10 15.25 4.55 13.00
C VAL A 10 13.97 4.34 12.15
N PRO A 11 13.45 3.12 11.92
CA PRO A 11 12.21 2.93 11.16
C PRO A 11 10.98 3.62 11.76
N PHE A 12 10.86 3.66 13.09
CA PHE A 12 9.80 4.40 13.77
C PHE A 12 9.95 5.91 13.57
N LEU A 13 11.17 6.44 13.72
CA LEU A 13 11.47 7.86 13.48
C LEU A 13 11.20 8.26 12.02
N VAL A 14 11.54 7.40 11.05
CA VAL A 14 11.24 7.59 9.62
C VAL A 14 9.72 7.60 9.39
N LEU A 15 8.96 6.70 10.01
CA LEU A 15 7.48 6.68 9.91
C LEU A 15 6.86 7.96 10.48
N VAL A 16 7.31 8.41 11.65
CA VAL A 16 6.82 9.66 12.28
C VAL A 16 7.20 10.88 11.42
N LEU A 17 8.43 10.95 10.92
CA LEU A 17 8.88 12.03 10.04
C LEU A 17 8.09 12.06 8.73
N PHE A 18 7.87 10.90 8.11
CA PHE A 18 7.05 10.76 6.90
C PHE A 18 5.61 11.22 7.15
N LEU A 19 4.99 10.80 8.26
CA LEU A 19 3.66 11.25 8.67
C LEU A 19 3.58 12.77 8.85
N VAL A 20 4.53 13.37 9.58
CA VAL A 20 4.57 14.84 9.81
C VAL A 20 4.74 15.60 8.50
N ILE A 21 5.67 15.18 7.62
CA ILE A 21 5.85 15.79 6.29
C ILE A 21 4.57 15.66 5.47
N LYS A 22 3.95 14.48 5.43
CA LYS A 22 2.70 14.24 4.70
C LYS A 22 1.55 15.06 5.26
N ILE A 23 1.44 15.27 6.58
CA ILE A 23 0.42 16.15 7.18
C ILE A 23 0.64 17.60 6.74
N ILE A 24 1.87 18.13 6.82
CA ILE A 24 2.18 19.50 6.38
C ILE A 24 1.86 19.70 4.89
N VAL A 25 2.18 18.71 4.06
CA VAL A 25 1.89 18.71 2.62
C VAL A 25 0.38 18.60 2.36
N GLY A 26 -0.32 17.72 3.08
CA GLY A 26 -1.76 17.50 2.93
C GLY A 26 -2.59 18.71 3.33
N VAL A 27 -2.27 19.34 4.47
CA VAL A 27 -2.91 20.58 4.94
C VAL A 27 -2.66 21.75 3.96
N LYS A 28 -1.55 21.76 3.21
CA LYS A 28 -1.34 22.73 2.12
C LYS A 28 -2.14 22.38 0.85
N ARG A 29 -2.43 21.10 0.60
CA ARG A 29 -3.12 20.62 -0.61
C ARG A 29 -4.64 20.62 -0.50
N GLY A 30 -5.19 20.29 0.67
CA GLY A 30 -6.61 20.10 0.95
C GLY A 30 -7.10 18.66 0.79
N ALA A 31 -8.14 18.30 1.54
CA ALA A 31 -8.71 16.96 1.68
C ALA A 31 -9.08 16.31 0.36
N VAL A 32 -9.69 17.05 -0.58
CA VAL A 32 -10.05 16.50 -1.90
C VAL A 32 -8.82 16.01 -2.66
N LYS A 33 -7.68 16.70 -2.54
CA LYS A 33 -6.43 16.30 -3.22
C LYS A 33 -5.77 15.11 -2.52
N GLU A 34 -5.75 15.10 -1.19
CA GLU A 34 -5.23 13.95 -0.46
C GLU A 34 -6.17 12.73 -0.57
N LEU A 35 -7.47 12.89 -0.80
CA LEU A 35 -8.37 11.77 -1.12
C LEU A 35 -8.03 11.15 -2.49
N CYS A 36 -7.70 11.97 -3.49
CA CYS A 36 -7.15 11.48 -4.75
C CYS A 36 -5.80 10.77 -4.55
N SER A 37 -4.94 11.28 -3.64
CA SER A 37 -3.66 10.66 -3.27
C SER A 37 -3.86 9.30 -2.58
N PHE A 38 -4.78 9.24 -1.61
CA PHE A 38 -5.18 8.05 -0.88
C PHE A 38 -5.66 6.92 -1.79
N VAL A 39 -6.58 7.21 -2.72
CA VAL A 39 -7.04 6.19 -3.68
C VAL A 39 -5.92 5.81 -4.67
N SER A 40 -5.06 6.75 -5.05
CA SER A 40 -3.87 6.42 -5.86
C SER A 40 -2.89 5.51 -5.10
N ALA A 41 -2.73 5.71 -3.79
CA ALA A 41 -1.91 4.86 -2.92
C ALA A 41 -2.50 3.46 -2.74
N ILE A 42 -3.82 3.32 -2.64
CA ILE A 42 -4.51 2.00 -2.66
C ILE A 42 -4.22 1.26 -3.97
N ILE A 43 -4.36 1.93 -5.12
CA ILE A 43 -4.10 1.29 -6.42
C ILE A 43 -2.63 0.93 -6.57
N ALA A 44 -1.71 1.82 -6.18
CA ALA A 44 -0.28 1.55 -6.17
C ALA A 44 0.08 0.36 -5.26
N ALA A 45 -0.54 0.26 -4.08
CA ALA A 45 -0.39 -0.88 -3.18
C ALA A 45 -0.81 -2.19 -3.86
N VAL A 46 -2.00 -2.25 -4.44
CA VAL A 46 -2.48 -3.44 -5.16
C VAL A 46 -1.55 -3.80 -6.33
N VAL A 47 -1.06 -2.82 -7.10
CA VAL A 47 -0.10 -3.06 -8.20
C VAL A 47 1.22 -3.64 -7.69
N VAL A 48 1.81 -3.08 -6.62
CA VAL A 48 3.05 -3.60 -6.01
C VAL A 48 2.87 -5.03 -5.51
N LEU A 49 1.72 -5.34 -4.90
CA LEU A 49 1.41 -6.66 -4.36
C LEU A 49 1.16 -7.68 -5.47
N LEU A 50 0.48 -7.30 -6.56
CA LEU A 50 0.33 -8.12 -7.77
C LEU A 50 1.67 -8.37 -8.47
N ILE A 51 2.61 -7.41 -8.48
CA ILE A 51 3.99 -7.63 -8.98
C ILE A 51 4.70 -8.68 -8.14
N GLY A 52 4.65 -8.58 -6.80
CA GLY A 52 5.25 -9.59 -5.91
C GLY A 52 4.65 -10.99 -6.08
N PHE A 53 3.33 -11.05 -6.30
CA PHE A 53 2.63 -12.30 -6.60
C PHE A 53 3.02 -12.88 -7.97
N ALA A 54 3.13 -12.05 -9.01
CA ALA A 54 3.59 -12.46 -10.33
C ALA A 54 5.02 -13.03 -10.29
N ILE A 55 5.93 -12.40 -9.53
CA ILE A 55 7.30 -12.88 -9.34
C ILE A 55 7.31 -14.26 -8.68
N ARG A 56 6.58 -14.47 -7.57
CA ARG A 56 6.49 -15.80 -6.95
C ARG A 56 5.92 -16.84 -7.93
N LYS A 57 4.82 -16.52 -8.64
CA LYS A 57 4.22 -17.47 -9.61
C LYS A 57 5.09 -17.79 -10.82
N TYR A 58 5.95 -16.86 -11.24
CA TYR A 58 7.00 -17.15 -12.23
C TYR A 58 8.07 -18.12 -11.69
N ILE A 59 8.52 -17.91 -10.45
CA ILE A 59 9.48 -18.80 -9.77
C ILE A 59 8.88 -20.20 -9.59
N ASP A 60 7.64 -20.30 -9.12
CA ASP A 60 6.88 -21.54 -8.91
C ASP A 60 6.53 -22.29 -10.22
N GLN A 61 6.93 -21.77 -11.39
CA GLN A 61 6.62 -22.28 -12.74
C GLN A 61 5.12 -22.38 -13.08
N ASP A 62 4.26 -21.70 -12.32
CA ASP A 62 2.81 -21.66 -12.52
C ASP A 62 2.43 -20.65 -13.62
N ARG A 63 2.64 -21.08 -14.87
CA ARG A 63 2.47 -20.23 -16.07
C ARG A 63 1.05 -19.69 -16.23
N VAL A 64 0.04 -20.46 -15.86
CA VAL A 64 -1.37 -20.04 -16.00
C VAL A 64 -1.68 -18.91 -15.02
N ILE A 65 -1.39 -19.09 -13.73
CA ILE A 65 -1.66 -18.04 -12.74
C ILE A 65 -0.73 -16.83 -12.95
N PHE A 66 0.50 -17.02 -13.42
CA PHE A 66 1.37 -15.94 -13.85
C PHE A 66 0.73 -15.06 -14.94
N ILE A 67 0.22 -15.66 -16.02
CA ILE A 67 -0.48 -14.93 -17.11
C ILE A 67 -1.73 -14.20 -16.58
N VAL A 68 -2.56 -14.87 -15.75
CA VAL A 68 -3.72 -14.23 -15.12
C VAL A 68 -3.31 -13.02 -14.28
N THR A 69 -2.20 -13.10 -13.54
CA THR A 69 -1.70 -11.99 -12.73
C THR A 69 -1.22 -10.82 -13.60
N LEU A 70 -0.58 -11.09 -14.75
CA LEU A 70 -0.22 -10.04 -15.71
C LEU A 70 -1.45 -9.33 -16.31
N LEU A 71 -2.53 -10.07 -16.59
CA LEU A 71 -3.80 -9.49 -17.04
C LEU A 71 -4.43 -8.60 -15.97
N LEU A 72 -4.40 -9.03 -14.70
CA LEU A 72 -4.86 -8.21 -13.56
C LEU A 72 -4.00 -6.95 -13.37
N LEU A 73 -2.68 -7.04 -13.54
CA LEU A 73 -1.79 -5.86 -13.52
C LEU A 73 -2.16 -4.86 -14.62
N PHE A 74 -2.35 -5.34 -15.85
CA PHE A 74 -2.77 -4.49 -16.98
C PHE A 74 -4.13 -3.82 -16.73
N LEU A 75 -5.09 -4.55 -16.16
CA LEU A 75 -6.39 -4.02 -15.76
C LEU A 75 -6.24 -2.92 -14.68
N MET A 76 -5.46 -3.16 -13.62
CA MET A 76 -5.24 -2.17 -12.56
C MET A 76 -4.54 -0.89 -13.07
N ILE A 77 -3.57 -1.01 -13.97
CA ILE A 77 -2.91 0.14 -14.63
C ILE A 77 -3.92 0.92 -15.48
N THR A 78 -4.83 0.23 -16.16
CA THR A 78 -5.91 0.85 -16.96
C THR A 78 -6.90 1.60 -16.06
N ILE A 79 -7.37 0.97 -14.97
CA ILE A 79 -8.24 1.58 -13.95
C ILE A 79 -7.58 2.82 -13.35
N TYR A 80 -6.29 2.75 -12.99
CA TYR A 80 -5.52 3.88 -12.47
C TYR A 80 -5.53 5.06 -13.45
N ARG A 81 -5.22 4.82 -14.73
CA ARG A 81 -5.19 5.86 -15.76
C ARG A 81 -6.56 6.51 -15.93
N ILE A 82 -7.64 5.72 -16.00
CA ILE A 82 -9.02 6.25 -16.10
C ILE A 82 -9.35 7.11 -14.86
N LEU A 83 -9.10 6.60 -13.66
CA LEU A 83 -9.44 7.29 -12.42
C LEU A 83 -8.63 8.59 -12.22
N SER A 84 -7.39 8.64 -12.72
CA SER A 84 -6.54 9.85 -12.70
C SER A 84 -7.16 11.02 -13.49
N LEU A 85 -7.94 10.72 -14.55
CA LEU A 85 -8.68 11.72 -15.32
C LEU A 85 -9.82 12.30 -14.47
N PHE A 86 -10.65 11.45 -13.84
CA PHE A 86 -11.72 11.89 -12.95
C PHE A 86 -11.21 12.73 -11.77
N PHE A 87 -10.10 12.33 -11.14
CA PHE A 87 -9.46 13.11 -10.07
C PHE A 87 -8.97 14.48 -10.51
N THR A 88 -8.70 14.70 -11.80
CA THR A 88 -8.33 16.01 -12.32
C THR A 88 -9.50 17.00 -12.23
N THR A 89 -10.73 16.54 -12.49
CA THR A 89 -11.96 17.33 -12.32
C THR A 89 -12.22 17.70 -10.85
N LEU A 90 -12.11 16.74 -9.92
CA LEU A 90 -12.33 16.98 -8.49
C LEU A 90 -11.37 18.05 -7.92
N LYS A 91 -10.11 18.08 -8.39
CA LYS A 91 -9.10 19.07 -7.97
C LYS A 91 -9.45 20.53 -8.34
N ILE A 92 -10.32 20.75 -9.32
CA ILE A 92 -10.75 22.09 -9.75
C ILE A 92 -11.82 22.62 -8.79
N ILE A 93 -12.84 21.82 -8.52
CA ILE A 93 -13.98 22.17 -7.63
C ILE A 93 -13.48 22.49 -6.21
N ALA A 94 -12.45 21.79 -5.74
CA ALA A 94 -11.87 21.96 -4.40
C ALA A 94 -11.15 23.31 -4.13
N LYS A 95 -11.08 24.22 -5.12
CA LYS A 95 -10.43 25.54 -4.99
C LYS A 95 -11.36 26.67 -4.55
N LEU A 96 -12.66 26.42 -4.36
CA LEU A 96 -13.64 27.45 -3.99
C LEU A 96 -13.31 28.12 -2.63
N PRO A 97 -13.33 29.46 -2.53
CA PRO A 97 -12.76 30.18 -1.39
C PRO A 97 -13.46 29.91 -0.05
N GLY A 98 -14.78 29.70 -0.04
CA GLY A 98 -15.58 29.50 1.17
C GLY A 98 -15.36 28.18 1.93
N VAL A 99 -14.82 27.15 1.27
CA VAL A 99 -14.59 25.81 1.88
C VAL A 99 -13.14 25.56 2.26
N SER A 100 -12.23 26.51 2.04
CA SER A 100 -10.78 26.24 2.12
C SER A 100 -10.30 25.85 3.53
N ALA A 101 -10.84 26.41 4.61
CA ALA A 101 -10.44 26.05 5.98
C ALA A 101 -10.85 24.62 6.35
N VAL A 102 -12.11 24.25 6.10
CA VAL A 102 -12.64 22.89 6.35
C VAL A 102 -11.92 21.86 5.49
N ASN A 103 -11.68 22.18 4.20
CA ASN A 103 -10.91 21.34 3.29
C ASN A 103 -9.47 21.10 3.79
N LYS A 104 -8.85 22.04 4.50
CA LYS A 104 -7.51 21.83 5.10
C LYS A 104 -7.57 20.96 6.36
N LEU A 105 -8.56 21.13 7.22
CA LEU A 105 -8.70 20.32 8.44
C LEU A 105 -9.03 18.85 8.11
N LEU A 106 -9.97 18.62 7.19
CA LEU A 106 -10.36 17.28 6.76
C LEU A 106 -9.25 16.51 6.01
N SER A 107 -8.14 17.15 5.61
CA SER A 107 -7.04 16.42 4.99
C SER A 107 -6.25 15.58 5.98
N ILE A 108 -6.20 15.96 7.26
CA ILE A 108 -5.42 15.30 8.30
C ILE A 108 -5.82 13.81 8.46
N PRO A 109 -7.10 13.45 8.70
CA PRO A 109 -7.49 12.03 8.79
C PRO A 109 -7.23 11.25 7.49
N VAL A 110 -7.45 11.87 6.33
CA VAL A 110 -7.19 11.24 5.02
C VAL A 110 -5.70 10.92 4.84
N VAL A 111 -4.81 11.84 5.24
CA VAL A 111 -3.36 11.62 5.25
C VAL A 111 -2.95 10.52 6.21
N ILE A 112 -3.54 10.47 7.42
CA ILE A 112 -3.24 9.40 8.39
C ILE A 112 -3.60 8.03 7.79
N CYS A 113 -4.78 7.91 7.17
CA CYS A 113 -5.19 6.69 6.47
C CYS A 113 -4.24 6.33 5.30
N GLU A 114 -3.77 7.31 4.52
CA GLU A 114 -2.81 7.11 3.44
C GLU A 114 -1.47 6.58 3.96
N VAL A 115 -0.95 7.16 5.04
CA VAL A 115 0.31 6.72 5.65
C VAL A 115 0.18 5.31 6.24
N ILE A 116 -0.96 4.97 6.87
CA ILE A 116 -1.25 3.61 7.34
C ILE A 116 -1.24 2.62 6.16
N ILE A 117 -1.94 2.92 5.06
CA ILE A 117 -1.98 2.04 3.88
C ILE A 117 -0.59 1.86 3.24
N VAL A 118 0.20 2.93 3.11
CA VAL A 118 1.58 2.83 2.61
C VAL A 118 2.44 1.97 3.54
N THR A 119 2.31 2.14 4.86
CA THR A 119 3.05 1.34 5.85
C THR A 119 2.68 -0.14 5.79
N TRP A 120 1.38 -0.45 5.72
CA TRP A 120 0.88 -1.81 5.51
C TRP A 120 1.35 -2.43 4.19
N THR A 121 1.47 -1.63 3.14
CA THR A 121 2.01 -2.09 1.85
C THR A 121 3.48 -2.50 1.99
N VAL A 122 4.31 -1.68 2.66
CA VAL A 122 5.72 -1.99 2.90
C VAL A 122 5.87 -3.27 3.73
N TYR A 123 5.12 -3.41 4.83
CA TYR A 123 5.14 -4.63 5.63
C TYR A 123 4.61 -5.86 4.87
N CYS A 124 3.55 -5.70 4.07
CA CYS A 124 3.01 -6.80 3.27
C CYS A 124 4.00 -7.26 2.19
N VAL A 125 4.77 -6.34 1.61
CA VAL A 125 5.89 -6.68 0.72
C VAL A 125 6.96 -7.47 1.48
N VAL A 126 7.25 -7.16 2.75
CA VAL A 126 8.23 -7.88 3.58
C VAL A 126 7.74 -9.27 4.03
N MET A 127 6.42 -9.47 4.20
CA MET A 127 5.79 -10.75 4.56
C MET A 127 5.56 -11.68 3.35
N VAL A 128 5.24 -11.09 2.18
CA VAL A 128 5.59 -11.68 0.88
C VAL A 128 7.13 -11.64 0.78
N PHE A 129 7.77 -12.27 -0.21
CA PHE A 129 9.24 -12.40 -0.28
C PHE A 129 9.90 -13.18 0.89
N ASP A 130 9.83 -12.76 2.17
CA ASP A 130 10.24 -13.46 3.42
C ASP A 130 11.72 -13.92 3.53
N GLN A 131 12.48 -13.80 2.44
CA GLN A 131 13.82 -14.38 2.31
C GLN A 131 14.87 -13.27 2.20
N GLY A 132 15.38 -12.79 3.33
CA GLY A 132 16.53 -11.90 3.34
C GLY A 132 16.81 -11.17 4.65
N ALA A 133 18.04 -10.68 4.80
CA ALA A 133 18.48 -9.89 5.95
C ALA A 133 17.61 -8.62 6.16
N PHE A 134 17.04 -8.07 5.09
CA PHE A 134 16.10 -6.96 5.15
C PHE A 134 14.80 -7.31 5.90
N ALA A 135 14.21 -8.48 5.63
CA ALA A 135 12.98 -8.91 6.29
C ALA A 135 13.19 -9.12 7.80
N LYS A 136 14.30 -9.77 8.16
CA LYS A 136 14.70 -9.93 9.57
C LYS A 136 14.94 -8.57 10.26
N CYS A 137 15.67 -7.66 9.60
CA CYS A 137 15.90 -6.31 10.12
C CYS A 137 14.58 -5.56 10.41
N ILE A 138 13.63 -5.60 9.47
CA ILE A 138 12.30 -5.00 9.66
C ILE A 138 11.56 -5.66 10.83
N PHE A 139 11.57 -6.99 10.94
CA PHE A 139 10.95 -7.71 12.05
C PHE A 139 11.54 -7.32 13.42
N ASP A 140 12.88 -7.29 13.54
CA ASP A 140 13.58 -6.91 14.76
C ASP A 140 13.26 -5.45 15.17
N CYS A 141 13.16 -4.54 14.19
CA CYS A 141 12.73 -3.14 14.43
C CYS A 141 11.26 -3.03 14.84
N VAL A 142 10.37 -3.82 14.23
CA VAL A 142 8.93 -3.85 14.53
C VAL A 142 8.67 -4.30 15.97
N GLN A 143 9.35 -5.33 16.46
CA GLN A 143 9.14 -5.87 17.81
C GLN A 143 9.52 -4.88 18.93
N ALA A 144 10.42 -3.93 18.66
CA ALA A 144 10.90 -2.97 19.65
C ALA A 144 9.95 -1.78 19.89
N ASN A 145 8.97 -1.55 19.02
CA ASN A 145 8.04 -0.43 19.14
C ASN A 145 6.57 -0.89 19.09
N PRO A 146 5.75 -0.64 20.14
CA PRO A 146 4.36 -1.11 20.20
C PRO A 146 3.48 -0.62 19.04
N ILE A 147 3.72 0.58 18.52
CA ILE A 147 2.93 1.14 17.40
C ILE A 147 3.32 0.45 16.08
N MET A 148 4.62 0.22 15.86
CA MET A 148 5.07 -0.55 14.69
C MET A 148 4.56 -1.99 14.73
N LYS A 149 4.64 -2.64 15.90
CA LYS A 149 4.09 -3.98 16.14
C LYS A 149 2.60 -4.05 15.85
N PHE A 150 1.80 -3.12 16.39
CA PHE A 150 0.37 -3.01 16.08
C PHE A 150 0.11 -2.87 14.57
N LEU A 151 0.84 -1.97 13.89
CA LEU A 151 0.69 -1.78 12.44
C LEU A 151 1.12 -3.01 11.62
N TYR A 152 2.04 -3.82 12.13
CA TYR A 152 2.49 -5.05 11.48
C TYR A 152 1.50 -6.21 11.69
N GLU A 153 1.05 -6.42 12.94
CA GLU A 153 0.12 -7.51 13.29
C GLU A 153 -1.28 -7.30 12.71
N TYR A 154 -1.80 -6.07 12.75
CA TYR A 154 -3.13 -5.71 12.20
C TYR A 154 -3.06 -5.24 10.73
N ASN A 155 -2.16 -5.82 9.94
CA ASN A 155 -1.98 -5.49 8.52
C ASN A 155 -3.09 -6.10 7.64
N TYR A 156 -4.15 -5.33 7.40
CA TYR A 156 -5.25 -5.76 6.52
C TYR A 156 -4.84 -5.96 5.06
N MET A 157 -3.80 -5.29 4.55
CA MET A 157 -3.32 -5.52 3.18
C MET A 157 -2.76 -6.94 3.03
N TYR A 158 -2.00 -7.41 4.02
CA TYR A 158 -1.53 -8.79 4.06
C TYR A 158 -2.69 -9.80 4.14
N ALA A 159 -3.70 -9.54 4.97
CA ALA A 159 -4.89 -10.39 5.05
C ALA A 159 -5.66 -10.48 3.71
N ILE A 160 -5.78 -9.36 2.97
CA ILE A 160 -6.37 -9.34 1.63
C ILE A 160 -5.54 -10.15 0.64
N VAL A 161 -4.21 -9.99 0.63
CA VAL A 161 -3.31 -10.73 -0.28
C VAL A 161 -3.32 -12.22 0.00
N ALA A 162 -3.24 -12.64 1.28
CA ALA A 162 -3.30 -14.05 1.66
C ALA A 162 -4.61 -14.69 1.21
N LYS A 163 -5.75 -14.02 1.44
CA LYS A 163 -7.06 -14.50 0.98
C LYS A 163 -7.15 -14.55 -0.55
N PHE A 164 -6.69 -13.50 -1.24
CA PHE A 164 -6.69 -13.45 -2.71
C PHE A 164 -5.83 -14.58 -3.32
N SER A 165 -4.62 -14.78 -2.81
CA SER A 165 -3.72 -15.88 -3.22
C SER A 165 -4.39 -17.24 -3.07
N HIS A 166 -5.05 -17.50 -1.93
CA HIS A 166 -5.77 -18.74 -1.69
C HIS A 166 -6.97 -18.91 -2.63
N THR A 167 -7.78 -17.85 -2.83
CA THR A 167 -8.91 -17.90 -3.77
C THR A 167 -8.45 -18.17 -5.20
N LEU A 168 -7.38 -17.51 -5.67
CA LEU A 168 -6.87 -17.65 -7.02
C LEU A 168 -6.30 -19.05 -7.28
N ALA A 169 -5.61 -19.64 -6.30
CA ALA A 169 -5.12 -21.02 -6.37
C ALA A 169 -6.24 -22.08 -6.30
N ALA A 170 -7.39 -21.74 -5.73
CA ALA A 170 -8.58 -22.60 -5.72
C ALA A 170 -9.42 -22.51 -7.00
N ILE A 171 -9.11 -21.58 -7.92
CA ILE A 171 -9.70 -21.60 -9.26
C ILE A 171 -8.99 -22.69 -10.06
N ASP A 172 -9.67 -23.83 -10.21
CA ASP A 172 -9.28 -24.84 -11.18
C ASP A 172 -9.57 -24.32 -12.59
N ILE A 173 -8.62 -23.56 -13.15
CA ILE A 173 -8.75 -22.92 -14.46
C ILE A 173 -8.87 -23.98 -15.58
N TRP A 174 -8.30 -25.17 -15.40
CA TRP A 174 -8.36 -26.26 -16.38
C TRP A 174 -9.79 -26.68 -16.70
N LYS A 175 -10.65 -26.77 -15.66
CA LYS A 175 -12.09 -26.99 -15.78
C LYS A 175 -12.81 -26.02 -16.73
N TYR A 176 -12.29 -24.79 -16.90
CA TYR A 176 -12.86 -23.76 -17.78
C TYR A 176 -12.22 -23.70 -19.16
N ILE A 177 -11.02 -24.28 -19.33
CA ILE A 177 -10.34 -24.40 -20.64
C ILE A 177 -10.70 -25.73 -21.32
N GLY A 178 -11.23 -26.71 -20.58
CA GLY A 178 -11.68 -28.00 -21.11
C GLY A 178 -10.55 -29.01 -21.33
N MET A 179 -9.53 -28.97 -20.47
CA MET A 179 -8.39 -29.89 -20.42
C MET A 179 -8.41 -30.69 -19.12
#